data_AF-A0A1U6IX18-F1
#
_entry.id   AF-A0A1U6IX18-F1
#
_cell.length_a   1.000
_cell.length_b   1.000
_cell.length_c   1.000
_cell.angle_alpha   90.00
_cell.angle_beta   90.00
_cell.angle_gamma   90.00
#
_symmetry.space_group_name_H-M   'P 1'
#
loop_
_entity.id
_entity.type
_entity.pdbx_description
1 polymer ?
#
loop_
_entity_poly.entity_id
_entity_poly.type
_entity_poly.pdbx_seq_one_letter_code
_entity_poly.pdbx_strand_id
1 'polypeptide(L)' 'MAQDSGQGTGLRDLDFAGFAQEFLRRNPAYVRDYQKVMRVRTAPGAHVAMEEMAHPWGLSFSLCTAGLR' A
#
# COMPACT_ATOMS: atom_id res chain seq x y z
N MET A 1 -29.65 37.69 8.17
CA MET A 1 -29.24 36.31 8.52
C MET A 1 -28.65 35.67 7.27
N ALA A 2 -27.33 35.64 7.14
CA ALA A 2 -26.65 34.89 6.10
C ALA A 2 -26.39 33.49 6.66
N GLN A 3 -27.00 32.47 6.07
CA GLN A 3 -26.75 31.08 6.43
C GLN A 3 -25.47 30.64 5.72
N ASP A 4 -24.35 30.71 6.43
CA ASP A 4 -23.10 30.04 6.07
C ASP A 4 -23.34 28.53 6.15
N SER A 5 -23.69 27.96 5.00
CA SER A 5 -23.82 26.51 4.82
C SER A 5 -22.47 25.97 4.37
N GLY A 6 -21.48 26.00 5.27
CA GLY A 6 -20.23 25.27 5.10
C GLY A 6 -20.51 23.77 5.11
N GLN A 7 -20.87 23.22 3.97
CA GLN A 7 -20.98 21.76 3.76
C GLN A 7 -19.57 21.14 3.84
N GLY A 8 -19.15 20.81 5.05
CA GLY A 8 -17.94 20.05 5.33
C GLY A 8 -18.09 18.55 5.03
N THR A 9 -18.46 18.19 3.79
CA THR A 9 -18.62 16.77 3.38
C THR A 9 -17.43 16.22 2.58
N GLY A 10 -16.45 17.06 2.20
CA GLY A 10 -15.36 16.68 1.28
C GLY A 10 -14.26 15.77 1.83
N LEU A 11 -14.21 15.49 3.14
CA LEU A 11 -13.17 14.63 3.74
C LEU A 11 -13.52 13.13 3.73
N ARG A 12 -14.79 12.76 3.53
CA ARG A 12 -15.24 11.36 3.66
C ARG A 12 -14.88 10.48 2.47
N ASP A 13 -14.56 11.08 1.32
CA ASP A 13 -14.23 10.37 0.07
C ASP A 13 -12.73 10.38 -0.25
N LEU A 14 -11.87 10.77 0.71
CA LEU A 14 -10.43 10.72 0.49
C LEU A 14 -9.94 9.28 0.51
N ASP A 15 -9.47 8.80 -0.64
CA ASP A 15 -8.77 7.53 -0.76
C ASP A 15 -7.36 7.63 -0.16
N PHE A 16 -7.28 7.60 1.17
CA PHE A 16 -6.02 7.65 1.91
C PHE A 16 -5.06 6.52 1.53
N ALA A 17 -5.60 5.34 1.18
CA ALA A 17 -4.79 4.22 0.70
C ALA A 17 -4.14 4.54 -0.65
N GLY A 18 -4.91 5.10 -1.59
CA GLY A 18 -4.41 5.59 -2.88
C GLY A 18 -3.36 6.70 -2.72
N PHE A 19 -3.57 7.63 -1.76
CA PHE A 19 -2.57 8.65 -1.43
C PHE A 19 -1.29 8.03 -0.87
N ALA A 20 -1.37 7.15 0.13
CA ALA A 20 -0.19 6.47 0.68
C ALA A 20 0.57 5.71 -0.43
N GLN A 21 -0.14 5.07 -1.34
CA GLN A 21 0.44 4.39 -2.49
C GLN A 21 1.15 5.35 -3.47
N GLU A 22 0.65 6.58 -3.65
CA GLU A 22 1.35 7.63 -4.42
C GLU A 22 2.71 7.98 -3.80
N PHE A 23 2.76 8.20 -2.49
CA PHE A 23 4.02 8.52 -1.80
C PHE A 23 5.05 7.41 -1.96
N LEU A 24 4.61 6.15 -1.83
CA LEU A 24 5.46 4.99 -2.02
C LEU A 24 5.98 4.92 -3.46
N ARG A 25 5.12 5.05 -4.47
CA ARG A 25 5.55 4.92 -5.88
C ARG A 25 6.55 5.99 -6.32
N ARG A 26 6.50 7.18 -5.69
CA ARG A 26 7.44 8.28 -5.97
C ARG A 26 8.75 8.14 -5.21
N ASN A 27 8.83 7.28 -4.21
CA ASN A 27 10.05 7.09 -3.44
C ASN A 27 11.01 6.12 -4.17
N PRO A 28 12.20 6.58 -4.61
CA PRO A 28 13.13 5.74 -5.36
C PRO A 28 13.66 4.55 -4.54
N ALA A 29 13.75 4.67 -3.21
CA ALA A 29 14.14 3.54 -2.36
C ALA A 29 13.05 2.45 -2.36
N TYR A 30 11.77 2.83 -2.26
CA TYR A 30 10.65 1.89 -2.34
C TYR A 30 10.62 1.19 -3.68
N VAL A 31 10.76 1.95 -4.78
CA VAL A 31 10.77 1.39 -6.14
C VAL A 31 11.88 0.34 -6.30
N ARG A 32 13.09 0.63 -5.81
CA ARG A 32 14.21 -0.32 -5.85
C ARG A 32 13.91 -1.59 -5.05
N ASP A 33 13.38 -1.46 -3.84
CA ASP A 33 13.14 -2.61 -2.99
C ASP A 33 11.95 -3.46 -3.51
N TYR A 34 10.91 -2.81 -4.01
CA TYR A 34 9.80 -3.48 -4.71
C TYR A 34 10.29 -4.24 -5.96
N GLN A 35 11.18 -3.67 -6.77
CA GLN A 35 11.74 -4.34 -7.94
C GLN A 35 12.56 -5.59 -7.57
N LYS A 36 13.32 -5.57 -6.47
CA LYS A 36 14.06 -6.74 -5.99
C LYS A 36 13.10 -7.89 -5.67
N VAL A 37 12.03 -7.59 -4.95
CA VAL A 37 11.01 -8.57 -4.55
C VAL A 37 10.24 -9.09 -5.76
N MET A 38 9.87 -8.23 -6.72
CA MET A 38 9.15 -8.65 -7.93
C MET A 38 9.93 -9.63 -8.80
N ARG A 39 11.27 -9.57 -8.77
CA ARG A 39 12.14 -10.54 -9.48
C ARG A 39 12.09 -11.94 -8.88
N VAL A 40 11.79 -12.06 -7.59
CA VAL A 40 11.75 -13.34 -6.85
C VAL A 40 10.34 -13.76 -6.46
N ARG A 41 9.30 -13.05 -6.91
CA ARG A 41 7.91 -13.21 -6.45
C ARG A 41 7.33 -14.62 -6.65
N THR A 42 7.86 -15.38 -7.60
CA THR A 42 7.40 -16.76 -7.91
C THR A 42 8.30 -17.82 -7.27
N ALA A 43 9.38 -17.43 -6.59
CA ALA A 43 10.26 -18.36 -5.91
C ALA A 43 9.57 -18.92 -4.65
N PRO A 44 9.89 -20.17 -4.25
CA PRO A 44 9.52 -20.67 -2.94
C PRO A 44 9.98 -19.69 -1.85
N GLY A 45 9.09 -19.33 -0.92
CA GLY A 45 9.41 -18.37 0.14
C GLY A 45 9.30 -16.89 -0.23
N ALA A 46 8.83 -16.54 -1.44
CA ALA A 46 8.64 -15.15 -1.86
C ALA A 46 7.81 -14.29 -0.90
N HIS A 47 6.90 -14.90 -0.15
CA HIS A 47 6.10 -14.23 0.89
C HIS A 47 6.96 -13.62 2.00
N VAL A 48 8.05 -14.29 2.40
CA VAL A 48 8.98 -13.77 3.42
C VAL A 48 9.67 -12.52 2.89
N ALA A 49 10.20 -12.58 1.66
CA ALA A 49 10.86 -11.44 1.04
C ALA A 49 9.90 -10.25 0.80
N MET A 50 8.63 -10.52 0.49
CA MET A 50 7.59 -9.49 0.40
C MET A 50 7.35 -8.82 1.76
N GLU A 51 7.21 -9.59 2.83
CA GLU A 51 6.94 -9.05 4.17
C GLU A 51 8.15 -8.31 4.78
N GLU A 52 9.37 -8.84 4.59
CA GLU A 52 10.62 -8.18 4.98
C GLU A 52 10.79 -6.82 4.30
N MET A 53 10.39 -6.72 3.03
CA MET A 53 10.35 -5.45 2.31
C MET A 53 9.21 -4.55 2.80
N ALA A 54 8.04 -5.11 3.11
CA ALA A 54 6.85 -4.36 3.52
C ALA A 54 7.05 -3.59 4.84
N HIS A 55 7.68 -4.23 5.82
CA HIS A 55 7.77 -3.74 7.19
C HIS A 55 8.44 -2.34 7.31
N PRO A 56 9.59 -2.06 6.66
CA PRO A 56 10.18 -0.71 6.62
C PRO A 56 9.28 0.37 6.00
N TRP A 57 8.33 -0.01 5.14
CA TRP A 57 7.42 0.90 4.45
C TRP A 57 6.06 1.06 5.14
N GLY A 58 5.88 0.44 6.31
CA GLY A 58 4.59 0.45 7.02
C GLY A 58 3.50 -0.33 6.28
N LEU A 59 3.90 -1.25 5.40
CA LEU A 59 3.00 -2.13 4.66
C LEU A 59 2.92 -3.49 5.36
N SER A 60 1.81 -4.18 5.14
CA SER A 60 1.69 -5.63 5.40
C SER A 60 0.89 -6.23 4.25
N PHE A 61 1.33 -7.39 3.75
CA PHE A 61 0.64 -8.06 2.67
C PHE A 61 -0.32 -9.11 3.26
N SER A 62 -1.61 -8.95 2.98
CA SER A 62 -2.58 -10.03 3.22
C SER A 62 -2.21 -11.20 2.32
N LEU A 63 -1.57 -12.22 2.89
CA LEU A 63 -1.35 -13.49 2.22
C LEU A 63 -2.71 -14.14 2.02
N CYS A 64 -3.30 -13.95 0.84
CA CYS A 64 -4.44 -14.76 0.42
C CYS A 64 -3.97 -16.22 0.44
N THR A 65 -4.37 -16.95 1.47
CA THR A 65 -4.27 -18.41 1.54
C THR A 65 -5.30 -19.00 0.59
N ALA A 66 -5.14 -18.76 -0.71
CA ALA A 66 -5.95 -19.40 -1.73
C ALA A 66 -5.60 -20.90 -1.74
N GLY A 67 -6.31 -21.69 -0.92
CA GLY A 67 -6.15 -23.15 -0.91
C GLY A 67 -6.56 -23.94 0.34
N LEU A 68 -7.41 -23.41 1.24
CA LEU A 68 -8.11 -24.25 2.23
C LEU A 68 -9.62 -24.22 1.95
N ARG A 69 -10.03 -24.93 0.91
CA ARG A 69 -11.38 -25.44 0.72
C ARG A 69 -11.34 -26.75 -0.05
#